data_AF-Q2Y0A6-F1
#
_entry.id   AF-Q2Y0A6-F1
#
_cell.length_a   1.000
_cell.length_b   1.000
_cell.length_c   1.000
_cell.angle_alpha   90.00
_cell.angle_beta   90.00
_cell.angle_gamma   90.00
#
_symmetry.space_group_name_H-M   'P 1'
#
loop_
_entity.id
_entity.type
_entity.pdbx_description
1 polymer ?
#
loop_
_entity_poly.entity_id
_entity_poly.type
_entity_poly.pdbx_seq_one_letter_code
_entity_poly.pdbx_strand_id
1 'polypeptide(L)'
;AISWSLLYLVTNPSVQKKIQEELDTVIGRARQPRLSDRPQLPYMEAFILEIFRHASFVPFTIPHSTTRDTSLSGFYIPKGRCVFV
;
A
#
# COMPACT_ATOMS: atom_id res chain seq x y z
N ALA A 1 0.95 1.33 8.89
CA ALA A 1 0.25 1.96 7.75
C ALA A 1 -0.44 3.26 8.16
N ILE A 2 -1.45 3.24 9.04
CA ILE A 2 -2.23 4.44 9.39
C ILE A 2 -1.36 5.60 9.94
N SER A 3 -0.40 5.34 10.82
CA SER A 3 0.49 6.40 11.34
C SER A 3 1.29 7.10 10.24
N TRP A 4 1.74 6.34 9.23
CA TRP A 4 2.39 6.89 8.05
C TRP A 4 1.41 7.68 7.19
N SER A 5 0.20 7.17 6.94
CA SER A 5 -0.84 7.91 6.22
C SER A 5 -1.11 9.27 6.87
N LEU A 6 -1.25 9.33 8.20
CA LEU A 6 -1.45 10.59 8.93
C LEU A 6 -0.26 11.54 8.76
N LEU A 7 0.98 11.04 8.92
CA LEU A 7 2.18 11.85 8.70
C LEU A 7 2.23 12.44 7.29
N TYR A 8 1.94 11.63 6.26
CA TYR A 8 1.97 12.09 4.87
C TYR A 8 0.85 13.09 4.57
N LEU A 9 -0.35 12.93 5.13
CA LEU A 9 -1.42 13.93 4.99
C LEU A 9 -1.03 15.27 5.63
N VAL A 10 -0.48 15.23 6.85
CA VAL A 10 -0.05 16.44 7.58
C VAL A 10 1.10 17.15 6.86
N THR A 11 2.06 16.40 6.33
CA THR A 11 3.22 16.97 5.63
C THR A 11 2.94 17.35 4.18
N ASN A 12 1.84 16.88 3.58
CA ASN A 12 1.43 17.17 2.20
C ASN A 12 -0.02 17.70 2.17
N PRO A 13 -0.26 18.93 2.66
CA PRO A 13 -1.62 19.48 2.78
C PRO A 13 -2.35 19.60 1.43
N SER A 14 -1.62 19.76 0.31
CA SER A 14 -2.20 19.78 -1.03
C SER A 14 -2.79 18.42 -1.44
N VAL A 15 -2.17 17.32 -1.04
CA VAL A 15 -2.67 15.96 -1.26
C VAL A 15 -3.89 15.71 -0.37
N GLN A 16 -3.82 16.10 0.91
CA GLN A 16 -4.96 16.01 1.82
C GLN A 16 -6.18 16.77 1.29
N LYS A 17 -5.98 17.99 0.77
CA LYS A 17 -7.06 18.80 0.17
C LYS A 17 -7.69 18.09 -1.04
N LYS A 18 -6.89 17.53 -1.94
CA LYS A 18 -7.40 16.80 -3.12
C LYS A 18 -8.20 15.55 -2.74
N ILE A 19 -7.76 14.81 -1.73
CA ILE A 19 -8.53 13.66 -1.21
C ILE A 19 -9.88 14.13 -0.66
N GLN A 20 -9.90 15.24 0.09
CA GLN A 20 -11.14 15.80 0.62
C GLN A 20 -12.08 16.29 -0.49
N GLU A 21 -11.55 16.94 -1.52
CA GLU A 21 -12.32 17.36 -2.70
C GLU A 21 -12.96 16.17 -3.43
N GLU A 22 -12.22 15.07 -3.61
CA GLU A 22 -12.75 13.84 -4.20
C GLU A 22 -13.87 13.23 -3.34
N LEU A 23 -13.65 13.10 -2.02
CA LEU A 23 -14.65 12.57 -1.08
C LEU A 23 -15.92 13.43 -1.07
N ASP A 24 -15.78 14.74 -1.04
CA ASP A 24 -16.91 15.68 -1.03
C ASP A 24 -17.70 15.61 -2.33
N THR A 25 -17.03 15.40 -3.46
CA THR A 25 -17.67 15.31 -4.78
C THR A 25 -18.42 13.99 -4.96
N VAL A 26 -17.82 12.87 -4.55
CA VAL A 26 -18.35 11.52 -4.81
C VAL A 26 -19.35 11.07 -3.74
N ILE A 27 -19.10 11.40 -2.47
CA ILE A 27 -19.91 10.94 -1.33
C ILE A 27 -20.79 12.06 -0.78
N GLY A 28 -20.28 13.30 -0.78
CA GLY A 28 -20.94 14.44 -0.15
C GLY A 28 -20.90 14.38 1.37
N ARG A 29 -21.66 15.27 2.01
CA ARG A 29 -21.67 15.44 3.48
C ARG A 29 -22.82 14.73 4.20
N ALA A 30 -23.76 14.13 3.45
CA ALA A 30 -24.97 13.54 4.01
C ALA A 30 -24.76 12.14 4.62
N ARG A 31 -23.65 11.47 4.29
CA ARG A 31 -23.36 10.11 4.75
C ARG A 31 -21.87 9.86 4.91
N GLN A 32 -21.54 8.81 5.66
CA GLN A 32 -20.17 8.30 5.77
C GLN A 32 -19.78 7.47 4.52
N PRO A 33 -18.46 7.36 4.21
CA PRO A 33 -17.95 6.48 3.17
C PRO A 33 -18.26 5.00 3.41
N ARG A 34 -18.42 4.24 2.33
CA ARG A 34 -18.64 2.78 2.33
C ARG A 34 -17.65 2.09 1.40
N LEU A 35 -17.41 0.80 1.60
CA LEU A 35 -16.51 0.03 0.73
C LEU A 35 -16.97 0.00 -0.74
N SER A 36 -18.27 0.08 -0.99
CA SER A 36 -18.85 0.18 -2.34
C SER A 36 -18.47 1.46 -3.09
N ASP A 37 -18.03 2.51 -2.39
CA ASP A 37 -17.61 3.78 -3.00
C ASP A 37 -16.19 3.69 -3.59
N ARG A 38 -15.39 2.70 -3.16
CA ARG A 38 -13.96 2.57 -3.53
C ARG A 38 -13.68 2.68 -5.04
N PRO A 39 -14.45 2.06 -5.95
CA PRO A 39 -14.20 2.19 -7.40
C PRO A 39 -14.33 3.63 -7.93
N GLN A 40 -15.01 4.51 -7.19
CA GLN A 40 -15.24 5.91 -7.55
C GLN A 40 -14.26 6.87 -6.86
N LEU A 41 -13.30 6.37 -6.09
CA LEU A 41 -12.32 7.16 -5.34
C LEU A 41 -10.87 6.87 -5.79
N PRO A 42 -10.54 7.07 -7.08
CA PRO A 42 -9.23 6.72 -7.62
C PRO A 42 -8.07 7.50 -6.98
N TYR A 43 -8.26 8.75 -6.56
CA TYR A 43 -7.20 9.54 -5.93
C TYR A 43 -6.92 9.07 -4.50
N MET A 44 -7.96 8.77 -3.72
CA MET A 44 -7.82 8.13 -2.41
C MET A 44 -7.13 6.76 -2.52
N GLU A 45 -7.51 5.94 -3.51
CA GLU A 45 -6.86 4.65 -3.76
C GLU A 45 -5.38 4.83 -4.12
N ALA A 46 -5.06 5.78 -5.01
CA ALA A 46 -3.69 6.10 -5.36
C ALA A 46 -2.86 6.56 -4.15
N PHE A 47 -3.45 7.37 -3.26
CA PHE A 47 -2.81 7.76 -2.00
C PHE A 47 -2.49 6.54 -1.13
N ILE A 48 -3.44 5.62 -0.92
CA ILE A 48 -3.21 4.39 -0.14
C ILE A 48 -2.08 3.56 -0.74
N LEU A 49 -2.09 3.37 -2.06
CA LEU A 49 -1.04 2.62 -2.78
C LEU A 49 0.33 3.27 -2.61
N GLU A 50 0.39 4.60 -2.66
CA GLU A 50 1.66 5.33 -2.48
C GLU A 50 2.19 5.20 -1.04
N ILE A 51 1.31 5.18 -0.03
CA ILE A 51 1.72 4.87 1.34
C ILE A 51 2.31 3.46 1.44
N PHE A 52 1.72 2.46 0.79
CA PHE A 52 2.28 1.11 0.80
C PHE A 52 3.61 1.02 0.04
N ARG A 53 3.80 1.83 -1.00
CA ARG A 53 5.07 1.92 -1.73
C ARG A 53 6.18 2.55 -0.88
N HIS A 54 5.89 3.65 -0.19
CA HIS A 54 6.89 4.42 0.56
C HIS A 54 7.15 3.89 1.97
N ALA A 55 6.12 3.41 2.64
CA ALA A 55 6.14 3.06 4.05
C ALA A 55 5.62 1.63 4.27
N SER A 56 6.14 0.69 3.48
CA SER A 56 5.85 -0.73 3.66
C SER A 56 6.18 -1.15 5.09
N PHE A 57 5.19 -1.75 5.75
CA PHE A 57 5.35 -2.27 7.11
C PHE A 57 6.25 -3.53 7.14
N VAL A 58 6.41 -4.20 6.01
CA VAL A 58 7.17 -5.44 5.86
C VAL A 58 8.15 -5.26 4.70
N PRO A 59 9.28 -4.58 4.91
CA PRO A 59 10.21 -4.23 3.83
C PRO A 59 10.87 -5.45 3.18
N PHE A 60 10.89 -6.60 3.86
CA PHE A 60 11.41 -7.87 3.34
C PHE A 60 10.36 -8.99 3.23
N THR A 61 9.07 -8.61 3.31
CA THR A 61 7.95 -9.55 3.42
C THR A 61 8.13 -10.56 4.57
N ILE A 62 7.45 -11.71 4.53
CA ILE A 62 7.68 -12.82 5.45
C ILE A 62 8.77 -13.70 4.86
N PRO A 63 9.81 -14.10 5.62
CA PRO A 63 10.86 -14.95 5.08
C PRO A 63 10.30 -16.25 4.49
N HIS A 64 10.75 -16.59 3.29
CA HIS A 64 10.44 -17.84 2.61
C HIS A 64 11.55 -18.88 2.82
N SER A 65 11.27 -20.15 2.51
CA SER A 65 12.29 -21.20 2.46
C SER A 65 12.15 -22.04 1.19
N THR A 66 13.26 -22.37 0.54
CA THR A 66 13.24 -23.26 -0.63
C THR A 66 12.78 -24.66 -0.24
N THR A 67 11.78 -25.20 -0.93
CA THR A 67 11.23 -26.54 -0.65
C THR A 67 11.99 -27.66 -1.37
N ARG A 68 12.82 -27.29 -2.35
CA ARG A 68 13.72 -28.15 -3.13
C ARG A 68 14.90 -27.33 -3.65
N ASP A 69 15.92 -28.02 -4.12
CA ASP A 69 16.99 -27.41 -4.90
C ASP A 69 16.40 -26.72 -6.14
N THR A 70 16.82 -25.48 -6.39
CA THR A 70 16.29 -24.65 -7.48
C THR A 70 17.37 -23.72 -8.02
N SER A 71 17.05 -22.99 -9.08
CA SER A 71 17.85 -21.86 -9.54
C SER A 71 17.02 -20.59 -9.70
N LEU A 72 17.66 -19.44 -9.52
CA LEU A 72 17.07 -18.12 -9.78
C LEU A 72 18.13 -17.28 -10.52
N SER A 73 17.78 -16.75 -11.70
CA SER A 73 18.71 -15.97 -12.53
C SER A 73 20.07 -16.64 -12.78
N GLY A 74 20.08 -17.96 -12.92
CA GLY A 74 21.31 -18.76 -13.12
C GLY A 74 22.06 -19.15 -11.85
N PHE A 75 21.69 -18.64 -10.68
CA PHE A 75 22.29 -19.02 -9.40
C PHE A 75 21.61 -20.27 -8.84
N TYR A 76 22.39 -21.28 -8.46
CA TYR A 76 21.89 -22.46 -7.76
C TYR A 76 21.60 -22.15 -6.28
N ILE A 77 20.43 -22.56 -5.81
CA ILE A 77 19.94 -22.36 -4.45
C ILE A 77 19.52 -23.73 -3.88
N PRO A 78 20.21 -24.26 -2.85
CA PRO A 78 19.86 -25.52 -2.23
C PRO A 78 18.48 -25.50 -1.55
N LYS A 79 17.90 -26.68 -1.33
CA LYS A 79 16.73 -26.90 -0.46
C LYS A 79 16.98 -26.39 0.97
N GLY A 80 15.95 -25.84 1.60
CA GLY A 80 15.95 -25.40 3.00
C GLY A 80 16.58 -24.03 3.24
N ARG A 81 16.88 -23.26 2.18
CA ARG A 81 17.51 -21.94 2.30
C ARG A 81 16.47 -20.86 2.55
N CYS A 82 16.69 -20.04 3.58
CA CYS A 82 15.89 -18.86 3.86
C CYS A 82 16.06 -17.81 2.75
N VAL A 83 14.96 -17.27 2.24
CA VAL A 83 14.92 -16.26 1.18
C VAL A 83 14.13 -15.05 1.69
N PHE A 84 14.73 -13.88 1.57
CA PHE A 84 14.07 -12.59 1.80
C PHE A 84 13.71 -11.99 0.43
N VAL A 85 12.55 -11.33 0.35
CA VAL A 85 12.02 -10.70 -0.87
C VAL A 85 12.12 -9.19 -0.74
#